data_AF-A0A2G2LKG0-F1
#
_entry.id   AF-A0A2G2LKG0-F1
#
_cell.length_a   1.000
_cell.length_b   1.000
_cell.length_c   1.000
_cell.angle_alpha   90.00
_cell.angle_beta   90.00
_cell.angle_gamma   90.00
#
_symmetry.space_group_name_H-M   'P 1'
#
loop_
_entity.id
_entity.type
_entity.pdbx_description
1 polymer ?
#
loop_
_entity_poly.entity_id
_entity_poly.type
_entity_poly.pdbx_seq_one_letter_code
_entity_poly.pdbx_strand_id
1 'polypeptide(L)'
;MVSDVGMSPRDRVAAVPKGKLKNPYTDDEEMIIAGKAVYFGMSCNGCHGGGGGGGMCPPLSNEVFVYGSDDDTIFRLITLGTDELMKMGYYRTGMEGVVGPMPPFGDLIKTDEDVWKIIAWMRTIFNGDPKRRNW
;
A
#
# COMPACT_ATOMS: atom_id res chain seq x y z
N MET A 1 17.53 4.78 -26.89
CA MET A 1 16.81 5.66 -25.94
C MET A 1 16.53 4.82 -24.72
N VAL A 2 17.29 5.01 -23.64
CA VAL A 2 16.96 4.40 -22.34
C VAL A 2 15.88 5.29 -21.76
N SER A 3 14.62 4.90 -21.91
CA SER A 3 13.53 5.59 -21.21
C SER A 3 13.79 5.47 -19.72
N ASP A 4 13.90 6.61 -19.02
CA ASP A 4 13.97 6.70 -17.56
C ASP A 4 12.83 5.89 -16.94
N VAL A 5 13.09 4.63 -16.61
CA VAL A 5 12.23 3.87 -15.71
C VAL A 5 12.66 4.30 -14.33
N GLY A 6 11.80 5.05 -13.62
CA GLY A 6 11.99 5.38 -12.21
C GLY A 6 12.28 4.13 -11.37
N MET A 7 12.76 4.31 -10.14
CA MET A 7 13.13 3.20 -9.26
C MET A 7 11.96 2.20 -9.12
N SER A 8 12.21 0.90 -9.23
CA SER A 8 11.15 -0.09 -9.02
C SER A 8 10.76 -0.18 -7.54
N PRO A 9 9.54 -0.66 -7.20
CA PRO A 9 9.16 -0.87 -5.81
C PRO A 9 10.11 -1.84 -5.07
N ARG A 10 10.58 -2.89 -5.76
CA ARG A 10 11.53 -3.85 -5.16
C ARG A 10 12.90 -3.23 -4.89
N ASP A 11 13.40 -2.42 -5.81
CA ASP A 11 14.67 -1.70 -5.59
C ASP A 11 14.54 -0.72 -4.42
N ARG A 12 13.39 -0.05 -4.29
CA ARG A 12 13.10 0.83 -3.14
C ARG A 12 13.11 0.06 -1.81
N VAL A 13 12.47 -1.11 -1.77
CA VAL A 13 12.45 -1.99 -0.59
C VAL A 13 13.85 -2.46 -0.21
N ALA A 14 14.69 -2.78 -1.19
CA ALA A 14 16.06 -3.23 -0.98
C ALA A 14 16.99 -2.10 -0.52
N ALA A 15 16.80 -0.89 -1.04
CA ALA A 15 17.66 0.27 -0.76
C ALA A 15 17.40 0.91 0.62
N VAL A 16 16.21 0.76 1.19
CA VAL A 16 15.80 1.47 2.41
C VAL A 16 15.64 0.49 3.58
N PRO A 17 16.28 0.76 4.75
CA PRO A 17 16.12 -0.08 5.93
C PRO A 17 14.66 -0.21 6.38
N LYS A 18 14.34 -1.35 7.02
CA LYS A 18 13.04 -1.61 7.64
C LYS A 18 12.60 -0.45 8.55
N GLY A 19 11.36 0.00 8.41
CA GLY A 19 10.76 1.08 9.22
C GLY A 19 11.21 2.49 8.85
N LYS A 20 11.84 2.69 7.68
CA LYS A 20 12.36 4.00 7.25
C LYS A 20 11.71 4.56 5.99
N LEU A 21 10.87 3.80 5.30
CA LEU A 21 10.11 4.34 4.18
C LEU A 21 9.02 5.31 4.68
N LYS A 22 8.84 6.41 3.95
CA LYS A 22 7.81 7.43 4.19
C LYS A 22 7.27 7.92 2.86
N ASN A 23 5.96 8.12 2.79
CA ASN A 23 5.31 8.60 1.59
C ASN A 23 5.53 10.11 1.41
N PRO A 24 6.23 10.56 0.36
CA PRO A 24 6.45 11.98 0.10
C PRO A 24 5.22 12.72 -0.44
N TYR A 25 4.15 12.00 -0.80
CA TYR A 25 2.96 12.54 -1.48
C TYR A 25 1.71 12.58 -0.61
N THR A 26 1.86 12.48 0.71
CA THR A 26 0.73 12.63 1.63
C THR A 26 0.11 14.03 1.45
N ASP A 27 -1.22 14.08 1.30
CA ASP A 27 -2.01 15.30 1.07
C ASP A 27 -1.71 16.06 -0.24
N ASP A 28 -0.93 15.47 -1.16
CA ASP A 28 -0.73 16.00 -2.51
C ASP A 28 -1.90 15.60 -3.43
N GLU A 29 -2.71 16.58 -3.83
CA GLU A 29 -3.95 16.36 -4.60
C GLU A 29 -3.69 15.69 -5.96
N GLU A 30 -2.63 16.08 -6.67
CA GLU A 30 -2.30 15.52 -7.98
C GLU A 30 -1.91 14.05 -7.83
N MET A 31 -1.09 13.75 -6.83
CA MET A 31 -0.63 12.38 -6.55
C MET A 31 -1.76 11.49 -6.02
N ILE A 32 -2.70 12.04 -5.25
CA ILE A 32 -3.91 11.35 -4.80
C ILE A 32 -4.78 10.97 -6.01
N ILE A 33 -5.01 11.89 -6.94
CA ILE A 33 -5.82 11.62 -8.14
C ILE A 33 -5.15 10.54 -9.00
N ALA A 34 -3.84 10.67 -9.23
CA ALA A 34 -3.06 9.66 -9.95
C ALA A 34 -3.10 8.31 -9.23
N GLY A 35 -2.99 8.29 -7.91
CA GLY A 35 -3.05 7.11 -7.07
C GLY A 35 -4.34 6.32 -7.19
N LYS A 36 -5.47 7.02 -7.28
CA LYS A 36 -6.76 6.38 -7.57
C LYS A 36 -6.74 5.69 -8.93
N ALA A 37 -6.21 6.33 -9.96
CA ALA A 37 -6.14 5.73 -11.29
C ALA A 37 -5.29 4.45 -11.28
N VAL A 38 -4.14 4.46 -10.59
CA VAL A 38 -3.30 3.27 -10.43
C VAL A 38 -4.02 2.17 -9.64
N TYR A 39 -4.69 2.50 -8.53
CA TYR A 39 -5.47 1.56 -7.73
C TYR A 39 -6.54 0.81 -8.57
N PHE A 40 -7.20 1.53 -9.47
CA PHE A 40 -8.15 0.92 -10.40
C PHE A 40 -7.45 0.10 -11.49
N GLY A 41 -6.39 0.64 -12.10
CA GLY A 41 -5.62 -0.03 -13.16
C GLY A 41 -4.96 -1.34 -12.71
N MET A 42 -4.53 -1.42 -11.46
CA MET A 42 -3.92 -2.62 -10.87
C MET A 42 -4.95 -3.61 -10.29
N SER A 43 -6.24 -3.37 -10.51
CA SER A 43 -7.34 -4.22 -10.04
C SER A 43 -7.42 -4.39 -8.51
N CYS A 44 -6.81 -3.48 -7.74
CA CYS A 44 -6.91 -3.49 -6.28
C CYS A 44 -8.37 -3.38 -5.81
N ASN A 45 -9.17 -2.60 -6.55
CA ASN A 45 -10.61 -2.45 -6.35
C ASN A 45 -11.40 -3.77 -6.45
N GLY A 46 -10.92 -4.76 -7.20
CA GLY A 46 -11.60 -6.06 -7.34
C GLY A 46 -11.60 -6.86 -6.03
N CYS A 47 -10.57 -6.67 -5.20
CA CYS A 47 -10.42 -7.34 -3.92
C CYS A 47 -10.86 -6.46 -2.74
N HIS A 48 -10.50 -5.18 -2.76
CA HIS A 48 -10.69 -4.23 -1.65
C HIS A 48 -11.86 -3.25 -1.87
N GLY A 49 -12.60 -3.36 -2.98
CA GLY A 49 -13.74 -2.51 -3.31
C GLY A 49 -13.36 -1.14 -3.88
N GLY A 50 -14.20 -0.56 -4.75
CA GLY A 50 -13.87 0.70 -5.45
C GLY A 50 -13.60 1.92 -4.56
N GLY A 51 -14.15 1.94 -3.34
CA GLY A 51 -13.87 2.94 -2.31
C GLY A 51 -12.99 2.43 -1.16
N GLY A 52 -12.36 1.26 -1.32
CA GLY A 52 -11.60 0.60 -0.26
C GLY A 52 -12.45 0.06 0.90
N GLY A 53 -13.76 -0.12 0.71
CA GLY A 53 -14.67 -0.63 1.74
C GLY A 53 -14.53 -2.13 2.03
N GLY A 54 -13.64 -2.83 1.35
CA GLY A 54 -13.44 -4.28 1.48
C GLY A 54 -14.35 -5.08 0.55
N GLY A 55 -14.38 -6.39 0.77
CA GLY A 55 -15.14 -7.36 -0.02
C GLY A 55 -14.52 -8.74 0.13
N MET A 56 -13.78 -9.17 -0.89
CA MET A 56 -12.99 -10.41 -0.83
C MET A 56 -11.72 -10.26 0.04
N CYS A 57 -11.28 -9.02 0.28
CA CYS A 57 -10.15 -8.70 1.14
C CYS A 57 -10.56 -7.65 2.20
N PRO A 58 -9.75 -7.44 3.26
CA PRO A 58 -10.04 -6.45 4.28
C PRO A 58 -10.37 -5.07 3.71
N PRO A 59 -11.21 -4.27 4.40
CA PRO A 59 -11.33 -2.86 4.10
C PRO A 59 -9.98 -2.14 4.24
N LEU A 60 -9.76 -1.14 3.39
CA LEU A 60 -8.65 -0.19 3.46
C LEU A 60 -9.07 1.14 4.08
N SER A 61 -10.38 1.36 4.24
CA SER A 61 -10.95 2.60 4.76
C SER A 61 -11.07 2.65 6.28
N ASN A 62 -11.07 1.52 6.99
CA ASN A 62 -11.30 1.50 8.44
C ASN A 62 -10.01 1.65 9.27
N GLU A 63 -10.13 1.56 10.60
CA GLU A 63 -8.97 1.72 11.51
C GLU A 63 -8.09 0.47 11.67
N VAL A 64 -8.52 -0.69 11.17
CA VAL A 64 -7.85 -1.97 11.43
C VAL A 64 -7.00 -2.37 10.22
N PHE A 65 -5.69 -2.14 10.34
CA PHE A 65 -4.72 -2.62 9.38
C PHE A 65 -4.06 -3.89 9.89
N VAL A 66 -4.31 -5.01 9.22
CA VAL A 66 -3.90 -6.36 9.67
C VAL A 66 -2.40 -6.47 9.94
N TYR A 67 -1.54 -5.80 9.16
CA TYR A 67 -0.08 -5.83 9.34
C TYR A 67 0.49 -4.56 9.99
N GLY A 68 -0.33 -3.52 10.19
CA GLY A 68 0.10 -2.17 10.53
C GLY A 68 -0.20 -1.15 9.42
N SER A 69 -0.44 0.09 9.82
CA SER A 69 -0.91 1.17 8.95
C SER A 69 0.18 2.15 8.52
N ASP A 70 1.40 2.05 9.04
CA ASP A 70 2.48 2.98 8.70
C ASP A 70 2.96 2.79 7.25
N ASP A 71 3.54 3.84 6.67
CA ASP A 71 3.95 3.84 5.25
C ASP A 71 4.93 2.73 4.89
N ASP A 72 5.85 2.39 5.78
CA ASP A 72 6.85 1.36 5.52
C ASP A 72 6.21 -0.03 5.45
N THR A 73 5.32 -0.34 6.38
CA THR A 73 4.54 -1.57 6.37
C THR A 73 3.68 -1.68 5.11
N ILE A 74 2.91 -0.64 4.76
CA ILE A 74 1.99 -0.70 3.61
C ILE A 74 2.75 -0.79 2.28
N PHE A 75 3.81 0.00 2.10
CA PHE A 75 4.61 -0.05 0.88
C PHE A 75 5.23 -1.42 0.66
N ARG A 76 5.82 -2.00 1.72
CA ARG A 76 6.40 -3.34 1.64
C ARG A 76 5.34 -4.41 1.45
N LEU A 77 4.17 -4.29 2.07
CA LEU A 77 3.07 -5.24 1.88
C LEU A 77 2.59 -5.26 0.43
N ILE A 78 2.38 -4.08 -0.19
CA ILE A 78 2.00 -3.99 -1.61
C ILE A 78 3.11 -4.59 -2.49
N THR A 79 4.37 -4.24 -2.21
CA THR A 79 5.50 -4.67 -3.04
C THR A 79 5.76 -6.18 -2.95
N LEU A 80 5.80 -6.73 -1.74
CA LEU A 80 6.27 -8.09 -1.44
C LEU A 80 5.14 -9.10 -1.26
N GLY A 81 3.92 -8.65 -1.05
CA GLY A 81 2.83 -9.50 -0.61
C GLY A 81 3.06 -10.04 0.80
N THR A 82 2.11 -10.84 1.30
CA THR A 82 2.12 -11.35 2.67
C THR A 82 3.32 -12.24 2.97
N ASP A 83 3.63 -13.21 2.11
CA ASP A 83 4.59 -14.27 2.45
C ASP A 83 6.02 -13.75 2.56
N GLU A 84 6.45 -12.88 1.65
CA GLU A 84 7.78 -12.26 1.71
C GLU A 84 7.87 -11.18 2.80
N LEU A 85 6.80 -10.40 3.00
CA LEU A 85 6.74 -9.44 4.09
C LEU A 85 6.93 -10.13 5.46
N MET A 86 6.28 -11.27 5.68
CA MET A 86 6.42 -12.02 6.93
C MET A 86 7.83 -12.58 7.12
N LYS A 87 8.53 -12.99 6.05
CA LYS A 87 9.95 -13.38 6.11
C LYS A 87 10.87 -12.22 6.52
N MET A 88 10.45 -10.96 6.31
CA MET A 88 11.14 -9.76 6.80
C MET A 88 10.78 -9.40 8.26
N GLY A 89 10.06 -10.28 8.96
CA GLY A 89 9.72 -10.12 10.37
C GLY A 89 8.62 -9.08 10.60
N TYR A 90 7.69 -8.92 9.66
CA TYR A 90 6.40 -8.28 9.95
C TYR A 90 5.40 -9.35 10.34
N TYR A 91 4.42 -8.98 11.15
CA TYR A 91 3.44 -9.90 11.70
C TYR A 91 2.06 -9.28 11.62
N ARG A 92 1.03 -10.13 11.70
CA ARG A 92 -0.33 -9.62 11.85
C ARG A 92 -0.47 -8.98 13.24
N THR A 93 -0.92 -7.74 13.28
CA THR A 93 -1.17 -6.94 14.48
C THR A 93 -2.66 -6.61 14.66
N GLY A 94 -3.47 -6.81 13.62
CA GLY A 94 -4.93 -6.65 13.63
C GLY A 94 -5.66 -7.90 13.16
N MET A 95 -6.99 -7.91 13.36
CA MET A 95 -7.88 -8.99 12.93
C MET A 95 -9.09 -8.41 12.19
N GLU A 96 -9.41 -9.01 11.05
CA GLU A 96 -10.56 -8.67 10.23
C GLU A 96 -11.33 -9.93 9.87
N GLY A 97 -12.59 -9.77 9.44
CA GLY A 97 -13.46 -10.90 9.07
C GLY A 97 -12.94 -11.71 7.88
N VAL A 98 -12.12 -11.09 7.03
CA VAL A 98 -11.48 -11.73 5.86
C VAL A 98 -10.01 -11.37 5.85
N VAL A 99 -9.11 -12.36 6.01
CA VAL A 99 -7.65 -12.11 6.16
C VAL A 99 -6.80 -13.11 5.37
N GLY A 100 -7.01 -13.16 4.06
CA GLY A 100 -6.17 -13.94 3.12
C GLY A 100 -4.78 -13.32 2.88
N PRO A 101 -3.82 -14.09 2.34
CA PRO A 101 -2.53 -13.54 1.93
C PRO A 101 -2.71 -12.59 0.74
N MET A 102 -2.15 -11.39 0.83
CA MET A 102 -2.09 -10.44 -0.28
C MET A 102 -0.97 -10.89 -1.24
N PRO A 103 -1.22 -11.01 -2.56
CA PRO A 103 -0.16 -11.32 -3.52
C PRO A 103 0.81 -10.14 -3.69
N PRO A 104 2.06 -10.39 -4.13
CA PRO A 104 3.02 -9.33 -4.43
C PRO A 104 2.63 -8.54 -5.68
N PHE A 105 2.76 -7.22 -5.63
CA PHE A 105 2.58 -6.34 -6.79
C PHE A 105 3.89 -5.69 -7.29
N GLY A 106 5.03 -5.94 -6.62
CA GLY A 106 6.31 -5.29 -6.92
C GLY A 106 6.88 -5.54 -8.32
N ASP A 107 6.47 -6.61 -9.00
CA ASP A 107 6.86 -6.87 -10.41
C ASP A 107 5.86 -6.29 -11.43
N LEU A 108 4.62 -6.06 -10.97
CA LEU A 108 3.52 -5.58 -11.79
C LEU A 108 3.54 -4.05 -11.86
N ILE A 109 3.68 -3.39 -10.71
CA ILE A 109 3.81 -1.94 -10.61
C ILE A 109 5.24 -1.54 -10.97
N LYS A 110 5.40 -0.68 -11.97
CA LYS A 110 6.71 -0.42 -12.59
C LYS A 110 7.59 0.56 -11.82
N THR A 111 6.98 1.50 -11.09
CA THR A 111 7.69 2.51 -10.33
C THR A 111 7.28 2.49 -8.86
N ASP A 112 8.21 2.81 -7.97
CA ASP A 112 7.93 3.02 -6.56
C ASP A 112 6.96 4.19 -6.34
N GLU A 113 7.06 5.21 -7.17
CA GLU A 113 6.16 6.36 -7.22
C GLU A 113 4.70 5.94 -7.35
N ASP A 114 4.39 4.96 -8.20
CA ASP A 114 3.01 4.47 -8.37
C ASP A 114 2.49 3.78 -7.11
N VAL A 115 3.34 3.07 -6.36
CA VAL A 115 2.96 2.53 -5.04
C VAL A 115 2.69 3.67 -4.06
N TRP A 116 3.54 4.71 -4.05
CA TRP A 116 3.34 5.87 -3.17
C TRP A 116 2.06 6.64 -3.48
N LYS A 117 1.73 6.81 -4.76
CA LYS A 117 0.46 7.40 -5.20
C LYS A 117 -0.73 6.58 -4.72
N ILE A 118 -0.72 5.25 -4.86
CA ILE A 118 -1.78 4.37 -4.33
C ILE A 118 -1.95 4.62 -2.82
N ILE A 119 -0.84 4.67 -2.08
CA ILE A 119 -0.88 4.88 -0.62
C ILE A 119 -1.44 6.27 -0.30
N ALA A 120 -1.06 7.31 -1.03
CA ALA A 120 -1.56 8.67 -0.85
C ALA A 120 -3.09 8.70 -1.02
N TRP A 121 -3.61 8.12 -2.10
CA TRP A 121 -5.05 7.96 -2.29
C TRP A 121 -5.70 7.15 -1.16
N MET A 122 -5.10 6.01 -0.78
CA MET A 122 -5.61 5.15 0.30
C MET A 122 -5.75 5.91 1.62
N ARG A 123 -4.87 6.88 1.92
CA ARG A 123 -5.02 7.72 3.13
C ARG A 123 -6.27 8.60 3.10
N THR A 124 -6.75 9.01 1.92
CA THR A 124 -7.93 9.87 1.79
C THR A 124 -9.26 9.15 2.04
N ILE A 125 -9.29 7.83 1.84
CA ILE A 125 -10.50 7.02 2.08
C ILE A 125 -10.59 6.51 3.52
N PHE A 126 -9.59 6.81 4.36
CA PHE A 126 -9.58 6.45 5.77
C PHE A 126 -10.66 7.18 6.56
N ASN A 127 -11.54 6.42 7.22
CA ASN A 127 -12.67 6.90 8.01
C ASN A 127 -12.62 6.49 9.50
N GLY A 128 -11.49 5.92 9.94
CA GLY A 128 -11.25 5.58 11.35
C GLY A 128 -10.88 6.79 12.22
N ASP A 129 -10.60 6.55 13.51
CA ASP A 129 -10.17 7.60 14.43
C ASP A 129 -8.85 8.26 13.94
N PRO A 130 -8.83 9.60 13.72
CA PRO A 130 -7.62 10.32 13.33
C PRO A 130 -6.42 10.13 14.27
N LYS A 131 -6.63 9.76 15.53
CA LYS A 131 -5.55 9.47 16.50
C LYS A 131 -4.80 8.18 16.20
N ARG A 132 -5.37 7.30 15.37
CA ARG A 132 -4.74 6.05 14.92
C ARG A 132 -3.80 6.24 13.73
N ARG A 133 -3.79 7.44 13.12
CA ARG A 133 -2.92 7.76 11.99
C ARG A 133 -1.47 7.80 12.46
N ASN A 134 -0.63 6.98 11.84
CA ASN A 134 0.80 6.85 12.17
C ASN A 134 1.71 6.84 10.93
N TRP A 135 1.15 7.22 9.78
CA TRP A 135 1.89 7.45 8.55
C TRP A 135 2.56 8.83 8.58
#